data_AF-A0AAU3TDC6-F1
#
_entry.id   AF-A0AAU3TDC6-F1
#
_cell.length_a   1.000
_cell.length_b   1.000
_cell.length_c   1.000
_cell.angle_alpha   90.00
_cell.angle_beta   90.00
_cell.angle_gamma   90.00
#
_symmetry.space_group_name_H-M   'P 1'
#
loop_
_entity.id
_entity.type
_entity.pdbx_description
1 polymer ?
#
loop_
_entity_poly.entity_id
_entity_poly.type
_entity_poly.pdbx_seq_one_letter_code
_entity_poly.pdbx_strand_id
1 'polypeptide(L)'
;MESALAYFEENGWPASTTIPSVLVKRRLVERHWLPDDADIRVTRLRVTAGLAPEVEVFLFPRCGPGYTDDVGAQERVHGFENHVGLFMDRPDERTLTRLADRLETTGRMVYEGSAHNPHENTTMLYFAPSAAVAMSRRRFPRWELQCAGDLTACADRRQVRTQALCSAYAALKANHVDGGGTARSPRRPVPVAAREG
;
A
#
# COMPACT_ATOMS: atom_id res chain seq x y z
N MET A 1 21.04 7.64 -2.51
CA MET A 1 20.03 8.39 -3.29
C MET A 1 20.55 8.64 -4.70
N GLU A 2 21.68 9.33 -4.81
CA GLU A 2 22.35 9.65 -6.08
C GLU A 2 22.54 8.45 -7.00
N SER A 3 22.98 7.29 -6.48
CA SER A 3 23.16 6.08 -7.30
C SER A 3 21.86 5.56 -7.93
N ALA A 4 20.71 5.74 -7.27
CA ALA A 4 19.42 5.33 -7.84
C ALA A 4 18.98 6.32 -8.94
N LEU A 5 19.16 7.62 -8.72
CA LEU A 5 18.84 8.66 -9.71
C LEU A 5 19.72 8.54 -10.95
N ALA A 6 21.02 8.29 -10.78
CA ALA A 6 21.95 8.02 -11.88
C ALA A 6 21.51 6.78 -12.68
N TYR A 7 21.15 5.69 -11.98
CA TYR A 7 20.62 4.49 -12.63
C TYR A 7 19.35 4.78 -13.44
N PHE A 8 18.42 5.59 -12.93
CA PHE A 8 17.22 5.95 -13.68
C PHE A 8 17.55 6.76 -14.94
N GLU A 9 18.46 7.72 -14.84
CA GLU A 9 18.90 8.54 -15.98
C GLU A 9 19.57 7.69 -17.07
N GLU A 10 20.50 6.80 -16.67
CA GLU A 10 21.20 5.88 -17.59
C GLU A 10 20.24 4.94 -18.34
N ASN A 11 19.06 4.66 -17.76
CA ASN A 11 18.03 3.81 -18.36
C ASN A 11 16.93 4.62 -19.08
N GLY A 12 17.08 5.94 -19.21
CA GLY A 12 16.12 6.80 -19.88
C GLY A 12 14.79 6.96 -19.12
N TRP A 13 14.81 6.88 -17.79
CA TRP A 13 13.66 7.07 -16.91
C TRP A 13 13.83 8.33 -16.07
N PRO A 14 13.69 9.52 -16.66
CA PRO A 14 13.93 10.76 -15.94
C PRO A 14 13.03 10.84 -14.71
N ALA A 15 13.67 11.09 -13.57
CA ALA A 15 13.03 11.18 -12.27
C ALA A 15 12.61 12.63 -11.97
N SER A 16 11.43 12.81 -11.39
CA SER A 16 11.05 14.10 -10.81
C SER A 16 11.83 14.40 -9.53
N THR A 17 11.75 15.64 -9.04
CA THR A 17 12.36 16.04 -7.78
C THR A 17 11.95 15.09 -6.64
N THR A 18 12.94 14.55 -5.92
CA THR A 18 12.68 13.70 -4.76
C THR A 18 12.13 14.51 -3.60
N ILE A 19 11.03 14.06 -3.01
CA ILE A 19 10.41 14.69 -1.82
C ILE A 19 10.32 13.69 -0.66
N PRO A 20 10.24 14.15 0.61
CA PRO A 20 10.03 13.25 1.74
C PRO A 20 8.72 12.45 1.61
N SER A 21 8.77 11.13 1.83
CA SER A 21 7.59 10.27 1.80
C SER A 21 7.06 10.06 3.22
N VAL A 22 6.05 10.83 3.62
CA VAL A 22 5.51 10.81 4.99
C VAL A 22 4.83 9.47 5.31
N LEU A 23 3.95 8.99 4.41
CA LEU A 23 3.20 7.77 4.67
C LEU A 23 4.04 6.50 4.54
N VAL A 24 4.85 6.37 3.50
CA VAL A 24 5.69 5.18 3.37
C VAL A 24 6.71 5.14 4.50
N LYS A 25 7.27 6.28 4.91
CA LYS A 25 8.09 6.35 6.12
C LYS A 25 7.37 5.79 7.33
N ARG A 26 6.19 6.32 7.64
CA ARG A 26 5.39 5.86 8.77
C ARG A 26 5.13 4.35 8.70
N ARG A 27 4.75 3.82 7.54
CA ARG A 27 4.50 2.39 7.35
C ARG A 27 5.76 1.54 7.53
N LEU A 28 6.90 1.98 7.01
CA LEU A 28 8.16 1.26 7.18
C LEU A 28 8.63 1.29 8.64
N VAL A 29 8.49 2.43 9.34
CA VAL A 29 8.74 2.56 10.78
C VAL A 29 7.86 1.59 11.57
N GLU A 30 6.56 1.57 11.34
CA GLU A 30 5.63 0.69 12.07
C GLU A 30 5.89 -0.80 11.77
N ARG A 31 6.20 -1.14 10.51
CA ARG A 31 6.32 -2.52 10.03
C ARG A 31 7.67 -3.16 10.32
N HIS A 32 8.75 -2.37 10.34
CA HIS A 32 10.13 -2.83 10.51
C HIS A 32 10.83 -2.24 11.73
N TRP A 33 10.13 -1.45 12.54
CA TRP A 33 10.66 -0.79 13.73
C TRP A 33 11.89 0.06 13.41
N LEU A 34 11.81 0.76 12.26
CA LEU A 34 12.85 1.71 11.87
C LEU A 34 12.87 2.90 12.83
N PRO A 35 14.02 3.58 12.99
CA PRO A 35 14.06 4.81 13.75
C PRO A 35 13.28 5.93 13.05
N ASP A 36 12.74 6.86 13.86
CA ASP A 36 11.91 7.97 13.37
C ASP A 36 12.68 8.94 12.45
N ASP A 37 14.01 8.90 12.44
CA ASP A 37 14.87 9.71 11.57
C ASP A 37 15.19 9.04 10.22
N ALA A 38 14.60 7.87 9.92
CA ALA A 38 14.73 7.23 8.61
C ALA A 38 14.35 8.19 7.46
N ASP A 39 15.24 8.35 6.48
CA ASP A 39 15.05 9.21 5.30
C ASP A 39 14.42 8.41 4.16
N ILE A 40 13.09 8.32 4.16
CA ILE A 40 12.34 7.72 3.06
C ILE A 40 11.85 8.83 2.14
N ARG A 41 12.23 8.74 0.86
CA ARG A 41 11.84 9.70 -0.17
C ARG A 41 10.97 9.06 -1.22
N VAL A 42 10.30 9.88 -2.02
CA VAL A 42 9.52 9.46 -3.19
C VAL A 42 9.91 10.32 -4.39
N THR A 43 9.93 9.69 -5.57
CA THR A 43 10.06 10.33 -6.88
C THR A 43 9.14 9.63 -7.87
N ARG A 44 8.86 10.27 -9.00
CA ARG A 44 8.06 9.70 -10.09
C ARG A 44 8.92 9.61 -11.33
N LEU A 45 8.90 8.44 -11.95
CA LEU A 45 9.62 8.15 -13.17
C LEU A 45 8.69 8.22 -14.37
N ARG A 46 9.14 8.87 -15.43
CA ARG A 46 8.51 8.82 -16.75
C ARG A 46 9.15 7.71 -17.56
N VAL A 47 8.57 6.51 -17.48
CA VAL A 47 9.14 5.29 -18.09
C VAL A 47 8.74 5.07 -19.55
N THR A 48 7.84 5.89 -20.08
CA THR A 48 7.29 5.79 -21.45
C THR A 48 6.99 7.18 -22.00
N ALA A 49 7.00 7.33 -23.32
CA ALA A 49 6.65 8.58 -23.97
C ALA A 49 5.11 8.71 -24.08
N GLY A 50 4.54 9.80 -23.56
CA GLY A 50 3.10 10.11 -23.68
C GLY A 50 2.33 10.08 -22.35
N LEU A 51 0.99 9.99 -22.43
CA LEU A 51 0.05 9.92 -21.29
C LEU A 51 0.03 8.53 -20.62
N ALA A 52 1.21 8.00 -20.34
CA ALA A 52 1.36 6.69 -19.73
C ALA A 52 1.48 6.81 -18.20
N PRO A 53 1.22 5.73 -17.45
CA PRO A 53 1.28 5.77 -15.99
C PRO A 53 2.69 6.14 -15.52
N GLU A 54 2.77 7.18 -14.69
CA GLU A 54 3.99 7.50 -13.96
C GLU A 54 4.28 6.37 -12.96
N VAL A 55 5.55 5.98 -12.84
CA VAL A 55 5.97 4.99 -11.85
C VAL A 55 6.44 5.73 -10.62
N GLU A 56 5.69 5.62 -9.52
CA GLU A 56 6.11 6.15 -8.23
C GLU A 56 7.13 5.21 -7.58
N VAL A 57 8.28 5.76 -7.18
CA VAL A 57 9.39 5.03 -6.60
C VAL A 57 9.72 5.58 -5.23
N PHE A 58 9.68 4.70 -4.24
CA PHE A 58 10.13 5.00 -2.88
C PHE A 58 11.60 4.64 -2.72
N LEU A 59 12.36 5.57 -2.16
CA LEU A 59 13.81 5.50 -2.04
C LEU A 59 14.18 5.48 -0.55
N PHE A 60 14.81 4.41 -0.11
CA PHE A 60 15.39 4.26 1.23
C PHE A 60 16.92 4.14 1.08
N PRO A 61 17.71 5.16 1.46
CA PRO A 61 19.17 5.10 1.38
C PRO A 61 19.75 3.94 2.18
N ARG A 62 20.63 3.14 1.55
CA ARG A 62 21.31 2.01 2.22
C ARG A 62 22.20 2.43 3.39
N CYS A 63 22.70 3.66 3.35
CA CYS A 63 23.47 4.26 4.45
C CYS A 63 22.58 4.91 5.53
N GLY A 64 21.26 4.89 5.36
CA GLY A 64 20.32 5.51 6.28
C GLY A 64 20.15 4.69 7.57
N PRO A 65 19.82 5.36 8.69
CA PRO A 65 19.50 4.67 9.94
C PRO A 65 18.41 3.60 9.76
N GLY A 66 18.65 2.41 10.34
CA GLY A 66 17.71 1.29 10.33
C GLY A 66 17.60 0.52 9.01
N TYR A 67 18.29 0.94 7.94
CA TYR A 67 18.30 0.14 6.71
C TYR A 67 19.03 -1.20 6.95
N THR A 68 18.38 -2.28 6.55
CA THR A 68 19.01 -3.59 6.35
C THR A 68 18.50 -4.18 5.03
N ASP A 69 19.27 -5.06 4.41
CA ASP A 69 18.83 -5.72 3.17
C ASP A 69 17.56 -6.56 3.39
N ASP A 70 17.32 -7.01 4.62
CA ASP A 70 16.10 -7.72 5.03
C ASP A 70 14.85 -6.84 4.91
N VAL A 71 14.92 -5.53 5.16
CA VAL A 71 13.78 -4.62 4.98
C VAL A 71 13.33 -4.65 3.53
N GLY A 72 14.25 -4.41 2.59
CA GLY A 72 13.95 -4.42 1.16
C GLY A 72 13.50 -5.79 0.66
N ALA A 73 14.09 -6.87 1.19
CA ALA A 73 13.68 -8.23 0.87
C ALA A 73 12.24 -8.51 1.34
N GLN A 74 11.91 -8.19 2.59
CA GLN A 74 10.58 -8.36 3.15
C GLN A 74 9.54 -7.55 2.36
N GLU A 75 9.80 -6.27 2.09
CA GLU A 75 8.91 -5.41 1.30
C GLU A 75 8.53 -6.03 -0.05
N ARG A 76 9.53 -6.55 -0.77
CA ARG A 76 9.34 -7.20 -2.08
C ARG A 76 8.59 -8.53 -1.97
N VAL A 77 9.00 -9.36 -1.02
CA VAL A 77 8.50 -10.73 -0.84
C VAL A 77 7.01 -10.70 -0.47
N HIS A 78 6.64 -9.86 0.48
CA HIS A 78 5.27 -9.72 0.96
C HIS A 78 4.43 -8.81 0.05
N GLY A 79 5.06 -7.99 -0.80
CA GLY A 79 4.38 -7.02 -1.65
C GLY A 79 3.58 -6.04 -0.80
N PHE A 80 4.14 -5.58 0.31
CA PHE A 80 3.42 -4.78 1.28
C PHE A 80 2.89 -3.48 0.70
N GLU A 81 3.56 -2.93 -0.32
CA GLU A 81 3.08 -1.72 -0.96
C GLU A 81 1.99 -1.95 -2.02
N ASN A 82 1.70 -3.20 -2.39
CA ASN A 82 0.63 -3.52 -3.35
C ASN A 82 -0.75 -3.15 -2.78
N HIS A 83 -1.52 -2.42 -3.58
CA HIS A 83 -2.86 -2.01 -3.22
C HIS A 83 -3.76 -1.90 -4.44
N VAL A 84 -5.07 -1.94 -4.18
CA VAL A 84 -6.11 -1.58 -5.14
C VAL A 84 -6.65 -0.21 -4.75
N GLY A 85 -6.50 0.77 -5.64
CA GLY A 85 -7.04 2.11 -5.46
C GLY A 85 -8.43 2.25 -6.08
N LEU A 86 -9.36 2.87 -5.35
CA LEU A 86 -10.62 3.37 -5.88
C LEU A 86 -10.59 4.89 -5.82
N PHE A 87 -10.83 5.53 -6.97
CA PHE A 87 -10.89 6.98 -7.07
C PHE A 87 -12.33 7.48 -6.96
N MET A 88 -12.55 8.45 -6.08
CA MET A 88 -13.80 9.17 -5.86
C MET A 88 -13.63 10.63 -6.31
N ASP A 89 -14.07 10.90 -7.54
CA ASP A 89 -13.99 12.23 -8.17
C ASP A 89 -14.84 13.30 -7.46
N ARG A 90 -16.01 12.91 -6.95
CA ARG A 90 -16.93 13.80 -6.23
C ARG A 90 -17.25 13.20 -4.86
N PRO A 91 -16.31 13.25 -3.91
CA PRO A 91 -16.52 12.64 -2.62
C PRO A 91 -17.45 13.49 -1.77
N ASP A 92 -18.35 12.82 -1.05
CA ASP A 92 -19.08 13.38 0.06
C ASP A 92 -18.69 12.65 1.35
N GLU A 93 -18.56 13.38 2.45
CA GLU A 93 -18.07 12.83 3.73
C GLU A 93 -18.89 11.62 4.21
N ARG A 94 -20.20 11.62 3.94
CA ARG A 94 -21.11 10.55 4.36
C ARG A 94 -20.86 9.28 3.57
N THR A 95 -20.68 9.36 2.25
CA THR A 95 -20.35 8.23 1.39
C THR A 95 -18.95 7.70 1.70
N LEU A 96 -17.96 8.59 1.88
CA LEU A 96 -16.61 8.18 2.28
C LEU A 96 -16.63 7.43 3.61
N THR A 97 -17.32 7.98 4.62
CA THR A 97 -17.46 7.34 5.94
C THR A 97 -18.11 5.97 5.82
N ARG A 98 -19.22 5.87 5.08
CA ARG A 98 -19.93 4.60 4.85
C ARG A 98 -19.09 3.58 4.11
N LEU A 99 -18.36 3.97 3.08
CA LEU A 99 -17.50 3.07 2.33
C LEU A 99 -16.36 2.54 3.20
N ALA A 100 -15.70 3.44 3.95
CA ALA A 100 -14.67 3.08 4.91
C ALA A 100 -15.20 2.12 6.00
N ASP A 101 -16.41 2.37 6.54
CA ASP A 101 -17.06 1.46 7.49
C ASP A 101 -17.33 0.09 6.87
N ARG A 102 -17.74 0.03 5.60
CA ARG A 102 -17.97 -1.24 4.89
C ARG A 102 -16.66 -2.00 4.63
N LEU A 103 -15.58 -1.31 4.32
CA LEU A 103 -14.25 -1.92 4.20
C LEU A 103 -13.83 -2.56 5.54
N GLU A 104 -14.01 -1.88 6.67
CA GLU A 104 -13.62 -2.44 7.96
C GLU A 104 -14.55 -3.56 8.44
N THR A 105 -15.87 -3.39 8.30
CA THR A 105 -16.85 -4.36 8.81
C THR A 105 -17.00 -5.58 7.90
N THR A 106 -17.37 -5.35 6.64
CA THR A 106 -17.71 -6.42 5.69
C THR A 106 -16.48 -6.87 4.92
N GLY A 107 -15.64 -5.91 4.50
CA GLY A 107 -14.37 -6.18 3.86
C GLY A 107 -13.31 -6.79 4.81
N ARG A 108 -13.56 -6.73 6.13
CA ARG A 108 -12.65 -7.19 7.18
C ARG A 108 -11.25 -6.60 7.03
N MET A 109 -11.21 -5.32 6.73
CA MET A 109 -9.99 -4.52 6.63
C MET A 109 -9.70 -3.79 7.95
N VAL A 110 -8.49 -3.26 8.08
CA VAL A 110 -8.04 -2.44 9.20
C VAL A 110 -7.60 -1.11 8.63
N TYR A 111 -8.16 -0.02 9.13
CA TYR A 111 -7.71 1.32 8.76
C TYR A 111 -6.24 1.54 9.15
N GLU A 112 -5.41 1.83 8.15
CA GLU A 112 -3.97 2.02 8.25
C GLU A 112 -3.61 3.51 8.42
N GLY A 113 -4.53 4.41 8.04
CA GLY A 113 -4.37 5.84 8.16
C GLY A 113 -4.75 6.58 6.88
N SER A 114 -4.53 7.88 6.88
CA SER A 114 -4.81 8.78 5.75
C SER A 114 -3.63 9.71 5.47
N ALA A 115 -3.63 10.31 4.28
CA ALA A 115 -2.87 11.52 3.99
C ALA A 115 -3.63 12.43 3.03
N HIS A 116 -3.23 13.69 3.00
CA HIS A 116 -3.64 14.63 1.99
C HIS A 116 -2.43 15.06 1.17
N ASN A 117 -2.54 14.95 -0.15
CA ASN A 117 -1.59 15.52 -1.09
C ASN A 117 -2.09 16.91 -1.53
N PRO A 118 -1.49 18.01 -1.04
CA PRO A 118 -1.92 19.35 -1.41
C PRO A 118 -1.65 19.69 -2.88
N HIS A 119 -0.69 19.01 -3.54
CA HIS A 119 -0.37 19.25 -4.94
C HIS A 119 -1.45 18.74 -5.89
N GLU A 120 -2.00 17.57 -5.57
CA GLU A 120 -3.10 16.95 -6.33
C GLU A 120 -4.47 17.25 -5.72
N ASN A 121 -4.48 18.02 -4.63
CA ASN A 121 -5.65 18.27 -3.79
C ASN A 121 -6.48 16.99 -3.61
N THR A 122 -5.85 15.94 -3.10
CA THR A 122 -6.45 14.61 -2.98
C THR A 122 -6.19 14.07 -1.59
N THR A 123 -7.23 13.54 -0.93
CA THR A 123 -7.13 12.83 0.34
C THR A 123 -7.23 11.32 0.11
N MET A 124 -6.27 10.58 0.65
CA MET A 124 -6.17 9.13 0.53
C MET A 124 -6.41 8.45 1.88
N LEU A 125 -7.20 7.38 1.91
CA LEU A 125 -7.39 6.51 3.08
C LEU A 125 -6.91 5.10 2.74
N TYR A 126 -6.08 4.53 3.61
CA TYR A 126 -5.47 3.22 3.40
C TYR A 126 -6.05 2.17 4.35
N PHE A 127 -6.22 0.95 3.83
CA PHE A 127 -6.79 -0.17 4.54
C PHE A 127 -5.96 -1.43 4.30
N ALA A 128 -5.43 -2.01 5.37
CA ALA A 128 -4.74 -3.29 5.34
C ALA A 128 -5.73 -4.45 5.55
N PRO A 129 -5.50 -5.66 5.00
CA PRO A 129 -6.30 -6.81 5.39
C PRO A 129 -6.15 -7.08 6.89
N SER A 130 -7.25 -7.40 7.60
CA SER A 130 -7.15 -7.86 8.99
C SER A 130 -6.32 -9.14 9.09
N ALA A 131 -5.79 -9.44 10.29
CA ALA A 131 -5.01 -10.65 10.53
C ALA A 131 -5.70 -11.93 10.04
N ALA A 132 -7.03 -12.04 10.24
CA ALA A 132 -7.79 -13.20 9.78
C ALA A 132 -7.88 -13.30 8.24
N VAL A 133 -8.01 -12.17 7.53
CA VAL A 133 -7.95 -12.15 6.05
C VAL A 133 -6.53 -12.44 5.59
N ALA A 134 -5.55 -11.79 6.20
CA ALA A 134 -4.14 -11.96 5.90
C ALA A 134 -3.67 -13.41 6.08
N MET A 135 -4.19 -14.17 7.05
CA MET A 135 -3.87 -15.60 7.23
C MET A 135 -4.63 -16.52 6.26
N SER A 136 -5.85 -16.16 5.87
CA SER A 136 -6.70 -17.02 5.02
C SER A 136 -6.50 -16.82 3.52
N ARG A 137 -5.96 -15.65 3.12
CA ARG A 137 -5.77 -15.29 1.70
C ARG A 137 -4.35 -14.78 1.47
N ARG A 138 -3.57 -15.56 0.75
CA ARG A 138 -2.21 -15.17 0.36
C ARG A 138 -2.26 -13.95 -0.54
N ARG A 139 -1.37 -12.98 -0.24
CA ARG A 139 -1.17 -11.74 -1.02
C ARG A 139 -2.46 -10.95 -1.24
N PHE A 140 -3.39 -10.98 -0.28
CA PHE A 140 -4.57 -10.12 -0.37
C PHE A 140 -4.13 -8.65 -0.32
N PRO A 141 -4.48 -7.82 -1.32
CA PRO A 141 -3.93 -6.47 -1.44
C PRO A 141 -4.50 -5.56 -0.36
N ARG A 142 -3.77 -4.49 -0.07
CA ARG A 142 -4.35 -3.35 0.63
C ARG A 142 -5.35 -2.63 -0.27
N TRP A 143 -6.18 -1.80 0.34
CA TRP A 143 -7.14 -0.97 -0.37
C TRP A 143 -6.84 0.50 -0.09
N GLU A 144 -6.99 1.32 -1.12
CA GLU A 144 -6.87 2.76 -1.02
C GLU A 144 -8.16 3.39 -1.54
N LEU A 145 -8.70 4.35 -0.79
CA LEU A 145 -9.73 5.26 -1.26
C LEU A 145 -9.06 6.61 -1.52
N GLN A 146 -8.97 7.00 -2.79
CA GLN A 146 -8.47 8.31 -3.20
C GLN A 146 -9.66 9.22 -3.47
N CYS A 147 -9.71 10.38 -2.83
CA CYS A 147 -10.84 11.29 -2.87
C CYS A 147 -10.36 12.68 -3.30
N ALA A 148 -10.97 13.26 -4.33
CA ALA A 148 -10.67 14.64 -4.72
C ALA A 148 -11.06 15.62 -3.60
N GLY A 149 -10.20 16.59 -3.31
CA GLY A 149 -10.34 17.60 -2.27
C GLY A 149 -9.59 17.29 -0.98
N ASP A 150 -9.57 18.28 -0.08
CA ASP A 150 -9.11 18.12 1.30
C ASP A 150 -10.26 17.61 2.19
N LEU A 151 -10.17 16.34 2.55
CA LEU A 151 -11.08 15.67 3.48
C LEU A 151 -10.35 15.26 4.77
N THR A 152 -9.25 15.92 5.12
CA THR A 152 -8.42 15.58 6.28
C THR A 152 -9.25 15.57 7.57
N ALA A 153 -10.09 16.58 7.79
CA ALA A 153 -11.00 16.62 8.94
C ALA A 153 -11.96 15.42 9.00
N CYS A 154 -12.43 14.93 7.85
CA CYS A 154 -13.26 13.74 7.78
C CYS A 154 -12.44 12.47 8.09
N ALA A 155 -11.23 12.37 7.54
CA ALA A 155 -10.34 11.22 7.73
C ALA A 155 -9.83 11.10 9.17
N ASP A 156 -9.51 12.22 9.82
CA ASP A 156 -8.98 12.29 11.20
C ASP A 156 -9.99 11.84 12.25
N ARG A 157 -11.30 11.85 11.93
CA ARG A 157 -12.33 11.25 12.79
C ARG A 157 -12.17 9.74 12.93
N ARG A 158 -11.50 9.07 11.97
CA ARG A 158 -11.23 7.62 12.03
C ARG A 158 -9.89 7.37 12.72
N GLN A 159 -9.92 6.64 13.82
CA GLN A 159 -8.72 6.32 14.56
C GLN A 159 -8.03 5.07 14.00
N VAL A 160 -6.69 5.11 13.93
CA VAL A 160 -5.88 3.94 13.64
C VAL A 160 -5.88 3.02 14.86
N ARG A 161 -6.34 1.78 14.67
CA ARG A 161 -6.37 0.75 15.72
C ARG A 161 -5.02 0.03 15.77
N THR A 162 -4.03 0.62 16.44
CA THR A 162 -2.61 0.18 16.43
C THR A 162 -2.44 -1.32 16.66
N GLN A 163 -3.08 -1.91 17.67
CA GLN A 163 -2.94 -3.34 17.94
C GLN A 163 -3.47 -4.23 16.81
N ALA A 164 -4.58 -3.85 16.18
CA ALA A 164 -5.16 -4.57 15.05
C ALA A 164 -4.24 -4.45 13.81
N LEU A 165 -3.64 -3.28 13.60
CA LEU A 165 -2.69 -3.05 12.51
C LEU A 165 -1.39 -3.85 12.70
N CYS A 166 -0.81 -3.85 13.91
CA CYS A 166 0.34 -4.70 14.23
C CYS A 166 0.05 -6.18 13.98
N SER A 167 -1.14 -6.64 14.38
CA SER A 167 -1.57 -8.03 14.18
C SER A 167 -1.77 -8.35 12.69
N ALA A 168 -2.29 -7.41 11.90
CA ALA A 168 -2.41 -7.54 10.45
C ALA A 168 -1.03 -7.69 9.78
N TYR A 169 -0.05 -6.85 10.14
CA TYR A 169 1.31 -6.94 9.60
C TYR A 169 2.02 -8.22 10.01
N ALA A 170 1.89 -8.65 11.27
CA ALA A 170 2.45 -9.93 11.71
C ALA A 170 1.86 -11.12 10.92
N ALA A 171 0.55 -11.12 10.68
CA ALA A 171 -0.12 -12.13 9.88
C ALA A 171 0.32 -12.13 8.41
N LEU A 172 0.49 -10.95 7.80
CA LEU A 172 1.00 -10.83 6.42
C LEU A 172 2.44 -11.33 6.30
N LYS A 173 3.29 -11.09 7.31
CA LYS A 173 4.64 -11.66 7.39
C LYS A 173 4.56 -13.19 7.49
N ALA A 174 3.72 -13.72 8.38
CA ALA A 174 3.57 -15.15 8.61
C ALA A 174 3.01 -15.91 7.39
N ASN A 175 2.03 -15.36 6.67
CA ASN A 175 1.39 -16.04 5.52
C ASN A 175 2.30 -16.14 4.27
N HIS A 176 3.56 -15.72 4.36
CA HIS A 176 4.55 -15.99 3.32
C HIS A 176 5.52 -17.12 3.68
N VAL A 177 5.56 -17.57 4.94
CA VAL A 177 6.62 -18.47 5.42
C VAL A 177 6.59 -19.86 4.75
N ASP A 178 5.46 -20.33 4.21
CA ASP A 178 5.48 -21.55 3.39
C ASP A 178 5.66 -21.24 1.90
N GLY A 179 6.90 -20.93 1.54
CA GLY A 179 7.43 -21.11 0.18
C GLY A 179 7.99 -22.52 -0.06
N GLY A 180 7.93 -23.41 0.94
CA GLY A 180 8.43 -24.78 0.88
C GLY A 180 7.35 -25.81 1.23
N GLY A 181 6.56 -26.20 0.23
CA GLY A 181 5.73 -27.42 0.28
C GLY A 181 4.42 -27.34 1.07
N THR A 182 3.29 -27.36 0.37
CA THR A 182 2.21 -28.36 0.54
C THR A 182 1.08 -28.09 -0.47
N ALA A 183 0.37 -29.17 -0.79
CA ALA A 183 -0.39 -29.41 -2.00
C ALA A 183 -1.40 -28.32 -2.43
N ARG A 184 -1.48 -28.11 -3.75
CA ARG A 184 -2.66 -27.52 -4.41
C ARG A 184 -3.91 -28.26 -3.93
N SER A 185 -4.75 -27.64 -3.11
CA SER A 185 -6.15 -28.08 -3.01
C SER A 185 -6.73 -28.07 -4.43
N PRO A 186 -7.42 -29.15 -4.87
CA PRO A 186 -8.06 -29.14 -6.17
C PRO A 186 -9.10 -28.03 -6.19
N ARG A 187 -8.94 -27.08 -7.11
CA ARG A 187 -9.96 -26.06 -7.39
C ARG A 187 -11.27 -26.79 -7.68
N ARG A 188 -12.30 -26.50 -6.90
CA ARG A 188 -13.66 -26.99 -7.15
C ARG A 188 -14.11 -26.45 -8.53
N PRO A 189 -14.58 -27.28 -9.47
CA PRO A 189 -15.03 -26.80 -10.77
C PRO A 189 -16.17 -25.80 -10.61
N VAL A 190 -16.10 -24.69 -11.34
CA VAL A 190 -17.21 -23.75 -11.49
C VAL A 190 -18.26 -24.43 -12.39
N PRO A 191 -19.52 -24.55 -11.97
CA PRO A 191 -20.55 -25.11 -12.82
C PRO A 191 -20.79 -24.18 -14.02
N VAL A 192 -20.59 -24.72 -15.22
CA VAL A 192 -20.95 -24.05 -16.48
C VAL A 192 -22.47 -24.11 -16.60
N ALA A 193 -23.12 -22.95 -16.74
CA ALA A 193 -24.55 -22.86 -17.00
C ALA A 193 -24.89 -23.60 -18.30
N ALA A 194 -25.86 -24.50 -18.24
CA ALA A 194 -26.43 -25.15 -19.42
C ALA A 194 -27.02 -24.08 -20.34
N ARG A 195 -26.65 -24.11 -21.62
CA ARG A 195 -27.39 -23.39 -22.66
C ARG A 195 -28.71 -24.13 -22.87
N GLU A 196 -29.81 -23.48 -22.56
CA GLU A 196 -31.13 -23.94 -22.98
C GLU A 196 -31.31 -23.68 -24.48
N GLY A 197 -31.77 -24.73 -25.19
CA GLY A 197 -32.61 -24.68 -26.40
C GLY A 197 -32.09 -23.94 -27.63
#